data_AF-A0A6C0BD65-F1
#
_entry.id   AF-A0A6C0BD65-F1
#
_cell.length_a   1.000
_cell.length_b   1.000
_cell.length_c   1.000
_cell.angle_alpha   90.00
_cell.angle_beta   90.00
_cell.angle_gamma   90.00
#
_symmetry.space_group_name_H-M   'P 1'
#
loop_
_entity.id
_entity.type
_entity.pdbx_description
1 polymer ?
#
loop_
_entity_poly.entity_id
_entity_poly.type
_entity_poly.pdbx_seq_one_letter_code
_entity_poly.pdbx_strand_id
1 'polypeptide(L)'
;MGGYAAILYGSILNVNHVIGFRPQTIIRDEDNIEIDPLFNDLCPVINSTTEYHLYGDSNILDESDIHNIHHCRRISKNNNVKVYEYFDFDIKEYKNSGKLKDDFKSILFHL
;
A
#
# COMPACT_ATOMS: atom_id res chain seq x y z
N MET A 1 -3.87 -4.35 -8.52
CA MET A 1 -4.80 -5.21 -7.74
C MET A 1 -4.18 -5.93 -6.54
N GLY A 2 -2.98 -6.54 -6.62
CA GLY A 2 -2.42 -7.30 -5.48
C GLY A 2 -2.25 -6.51 -4.17
N GLY A 3 -1.76 -5.27 -4.24
CA GLY A 3 -1.60 -4.41 -3.06
C GLY A 3 -2.92 -4.02 -2.38
N TYR A 4 -3.95 -3.71 -3.18
CA TYR A 4 -5.31 -3.42 -2.67
C TYR A 4 -5.84 -4.61 -1.86
N ALA A 5 -5.80 -5.82 -2.43
CA ALA A 5 -6.30 -7.02 -1.78
C ALA A 5 -5.52 -7.33 -0.50
N ALA A 6 -4.19 -7.17 -0.51
CA ALA A 6 -3.36 -7.37 0.68
C ALA A 6 -3.75 -6.43 1.83
N ILE A 7 -4.02 -5.15 1.53
CA ILE A 7 -4.47 -4.18 2.53
C ILE A 7 -5.88 -4.55 3.02
N LEU A 8 -6.83 -4.82 2.12
CA LEU A 8 -8.20 -5.17 2.49
C LEU A 8 -8.26 -6.41 3.38
N TYR A 9 -7.70 -7.54 2.93
CA TYR A 9 -7.74 -8.79 3.68
C TYR A 9 -6.89 -8.72 4.95
N GLY A 10 -5.73 -8.04 4.89
CA GLY A 10 -4.92 -7.80 6.09
C GLY A 10 -5.69 -7.02 7.16
N SER A 11 -6.47 -6.03 6.71
CA SER A 11 -7.34 -5.25 7.61
C SER A 11 -8.45 -6.10 8.23
N ILE A 12 -9.15 -6.90 7.42
CA ILE A 12 -10.25 -7.76 7.88
C ILE A 12 -9.75 -8.85 8.84
N LEU A 13 -8.59 -9.45 8.55
CA LEU A 13 -8.05 -10.58 9.30
C LEU A 13 -7.19 -10.17 10.51
N ASN A 14 -6.93 -8.87 10.69
CA ASN A 14 -6.05 -8.34 11.75
C ASN A 14 -4.67 -9.03 11.77
N VAL A 15 -4.05 -9.18 10.59
CA VAL A 15 -2.69 -9.73 10.49
C VAL A 15 -1.66 -8.81 11.12
N ASN A 16 -0.47 -9.31 11.46
CA ASN A 16 0.56 -8.48 12.08
C ASN A 16 1.09 -7.39 11.14
N HIS A 17 1.41 -7.77 9.89
CA HIS A 17 2.04 -6.87 8.93
C HIS A 17 1.43 -7.04 7.53
N VAL A 18 1.25 -5.92 6.83
CA VAL A 18 0.98 -5.88 5.39
C VAL A 18 2.11 -5.11 4.72
N ILE A 19 2.68 -5.68 3.67
CA ILE A 19 3.70 -5.01 2.85
C ILE A 19 3.14 -4.85 1.44
N GLY A 20 3.03 -3.60 0.97
CA GLY A 20 2.46 -3.27 -0.33
C GLY A 20 3.39 -2.39 -1.16
N PHE A 21 3.57 -2.73 -2.43
CA PHE A 21 4.39 -1.95 -3.38
C PHE A 21 3.51 -1.30 -4.43
N ARG A 22 3.57 0.03 -4.49
CA ARG A 22 2.69 0.91 -5.28
C ARG A 22 1.21 0.49 -5.22
N PRO A 23 0.66 0.25 -4.02
CA PRO A 23 -0.70 -0.23 -3.89
C PRO A 23 -1.68 0.87 -4.25
N GLN A 24 -2.67 0.51 -5.07
CA GLN A 24 -3.88 1.28 -5.25
C GLN A 24 -4.77 1.11 -4.00
N THR A 25 -5.27 2.20 -3.43
CA THR A 25 -6.16 2.18 -2.25
C THR A 25 -7.56 2.70 -2.55
N ILE A 26 -7.77 3.21 -3.76
CA ILE A 26 -9.06 3.66 -4.30
C ILE A 26 -9.29 2.92 -5.61
N ILE A 27 -10.38 2.17 -5.72
CA ILE A 27 -10.80 1.59 -6.99
C ILE A 27 -11.77 2.55 -7.64
N ARG A 28 -11.39 3.10 -8.80
CA ARG A 28 -12.29 3.94 -9.59
C ARG A 28 -13.19 3.05 -10.42
N ASP A 29 -14.45 3.48 -10.57
CA ASP A 29 -15.46 2.80 -11.34
C ASP A 29 -15.18 3.03 -12.84
N GLU A 30 -14.25 2.26 -13.39
CA GLU A 30 -13.84 2.38 -14.79
C GLU A 30 -14.69 1.51 -15.73
N ASP A 31 -15.49 0.57 -15.17
CA ASP A 31 -16.16 -0.49 -15.95
C ASP A 31 -17.67 -0.67 -15.65
N ASN A 32 -18.35 0.30 -15.03
CA ASN A 32 -19.75 0.17 -14.56
C ASN A 32 -19.96 -1.03 -13.62
N ILE A 33 -18.95 -1.34 -12.82
CA ILE A 33 -19.04 -2.40 -11.83
C ILE A 33 -19.51 -1.72 -10.55
N GLU A 34 -20.69 -2.11 -10.07
CA GLU A 34 -21.19 -1.62 -8.78
C GLU A 34 -20.28 -2.16 -7.67
N ILE A 35 -19.33 -1.32 -7.24
CA ILE A 35 -18.45 -1.60 -6.11
C ILE A 35 -19.16 -1.05 -4.87
N ASP A 36 -19.30 -1.89 -3.85
CA ASP A 36 -19.77 -1.45 -2.54
C ASP A 36 -18.96 -0.22 -2.10
N PRO A 37 -19.60 0.91 -1.74
CA PRO A 37 -18.91 2.13 -1.33
C PRO A 37 -17.88 1.91 -0.21
N LEU A 38 -18.08 0.89 0.64
CA LEU A 38 -17.14 0.50 1.69
C LEU A 38 -15.79 0.00 1.14
N PHE A 39 -15.79 -0.61 -0.04
CA PHE A 39 -14.61 -1.19 -0.67
C PHE A 39 -14.04 -0.34 -1.80
N ASN A 40 -14.73 0.67 -2.29
CA ASN A 40 -14.14 1.63 -3.23
C ASN A 40 -12.90 2.31 -2.61
N ASP A 41 -13.00 2.70 -1.34
CA ASP A 41 -11.97 3.36 -0.56
C ASP A 41 -11.51 2.46 0.58
N LEU A 42 -10.21 2.14 0.68
CA LEU A 42 -9.70 1.31 1.78
C LEU A 42 -9.56 2.02 3.13
N CYS A 43 -9.62 3.35 3.18
CA CYS A 43 -9.45 4.15 4.39
C CYS A 43 -10.39 3.74 5.54
N PRO A 44 -11.70 3.50 5.30
CA PRO A 44 -12.64 3.10 6.36
C PRO A 44 -12.42 1.68 6.88
N VAL A 45 -11.73 0.82 6.11
CA VAL A 45 -11.51 -0.58 6.49
C VAL A 45 -10.16 -0.80 7.16
N ILE A 46 -9.23 0.16 7.11
CA ILE A 46 -7.94 0.07 7.83
C ILE A 46 -8.19 -0.15 9.32
N ASN A 47 -7.79 -1.31 9.83
CA ASN A 47 -7.85 -1.59 11.26
C ASN A 47 -6.72 -0.85 12.00
N SER A 48 -6.77 -0.83 13.34
CA SER A 48 -5.76 -0.18 14.19
C SER A 48 -4.64 -1.11 14.67
N THR A 49 -4.65 -2.40 14.30
CA THR A 49 -3.78 -3.43 14.88
C THR A 49 -2.69 -3.94 13.93
N THR A 50 -2.97 -3.93 12.63
CA THR A 50 -2.05 -4.35 11.57
C THR A 50 -1.07 -3.24 11.28
N GLU A 51 0.22 -3.53 11.16
CA GLU A 51 1.20 -2.56 10.66
C GLU A 51 1.26 -2.61 9.13
N TYR A 52 1.03 -1.48 8.47
CA TYR A 52 1.06 -1.38 7.01
C TYR A 52 2.36 -0.70 6.58
N HIS A 53 3.11 -1.35 5.70
CA HIS A 53 4.35 -0.85 5.11
C HIS A 53 4.11 -0.67 3.62
N LEU A 54 3.88 0.58 3.21
CA LEU A 54 3.45 0.91 1.85
C LEU A 54 4.56 1.66 1.14
N TYR A 55 5.01 1.12 0.02
CA TYR A 55 6.08 1.67 -0.79
C TYR A 55 5.47 2.31 -2.02
N GLY A 56 5.97 3.46 -2.44
CA GLY A 56 5.56 4.00 -3.73
C GLY A 56 6.49 5.05 -4.30
N ASP A 57 6.11 5.49 -5.50
CA ASP A 57 6.90 6.38 -6.32
C ASP A 57 6.45 7.84 -6.15
N SER A 58 7.34 8.69 -5.65
CA SER A 58 7.06 10.12 -5.50
C SER A 58 7.21 10.93 -6.79
N ASN A 59 7.79 10.35 -7.85
CA ASN A 59 7.95 11.02 -9.15
C ASN A 59 6.66 10.96 -10.00
N ILE A 60 5.69 10.12 -9.63
CA ILE A 60 4.39 10.07 -10.30
C ILE A 60 3.56 11.26 -9.80
N LEU A 61 3.49 12.30 -10.63
CA LEU A 61 2.73 13.53 -10.34
C LEU A 61 1.27 13.45 -10.77
N ASP A 62 0.94 12.59 -11.73
CA ASP A 62 -0.42 12.42 -12.22
C ASP A 62 -1.27 11.70 -11.17
N GLU A 63 -2.17 12.44 -10.51
CA GLU A 63 -3.10 11.90 -9.52
C GLU A 63 -4.12 10.91 -10.11
N SER A 64 -4.22 10.83 -11.45
CA SER A 64 -5.04 9.82 -12.10
C SER A 64 -4.37 8.45 -12.22
N ASP A 65 -3.05 8.39 -12.06
CA ASP A 65 -2.30 7.13 -12.08
C ASP A 65 -2.68 6.27 -10.85
N ILE A 66 -3.16 5.05 -11.11
CA ILE A 66 -3.59 4.07 -10.11
C ILE A 66 -2.48 3.66 -9.12
N HIS A 67 -1.22 3.91 -9.48
CA HIS A 67 -0.03 3.63 -8.69
C HIS A 67 0.59 4.88 -8.07
N ASN A 68 -0.10 6.02 -8.12
CA ASN A 68 0.38 7.25 -7.53
C ASN A 68 0.43 7.15 -5.99
N ILE A 69 1.49 7.70 -5.40
CA ILE A 69 1.74 7.66 -3.95
C ILE A 69 0.65 8.36 -3.11
N HIS A 70 -0.14 9.27 -3.67
CA HIS A 70 -1.24 9.94 -2.96
C HIS A 70 -2.25 8.94 -2.37
N HIS A 71 -2.46 7.80 -3.04
CA HIS A 71 -3.28 6.69 -2.53
C HIS A 71 -2.79 6.20 -1.16
N CYS A 72 -1.46 6.08 -1.00
CA CYS A 72 -0.82 5.65 0.25
C CYS A 72 -0.84 6.77 1.30
N ARG A 73 -0.47 8.01 0.90
CA ARG A 73 -0.48 9.19 1.78
C ARG A 73 -1.86 9.45 2.41
N ARG A 74 -2.94 9.12 1.69
CA ARG A 74 -4.29 9.33 2.21
C ARG A 74 -4.61 8.42 3.39
N ILE A 75 -4.20 7.16 3.34
CA ILE A 75 -4.43 6.19 4.43
C ILE A 75 -3.36 6.26 5.53
N SER A 76 -2.25 6.96 5.28
CA SER A 76 -1.19 7.23 6.28
C SER A 76 -1.59 8.19 7.40
N LYS A 77 -2.85 8.67 7.41
CA LYS A 77 -3.43 9.36 8.58
C LYS A 77 -3.56 8.43 9.79
N ASN A 78 -3.55 7.13 9.56
CA ASN A 78 -3.53 6.11 10.62
C ASN A 78 -2.08 5.87 11.09
N ASN A 79 -1.84 5.88 12.40
CA ASN A 79 -0.50 5.78 12.99
C ASN A 79 0.22 4.45 12.70
N ASN A 80 -0.52 3.40 12.39
CA ASN A 80 -0.01 2.07 12.03
C ASN A 80 0.28 1.92 10.53
N VAL A 81 0.21 2.99 9.75
CA VAL A 81 0.53 3.01 8.32
C VAL A 81 1.82 3.80 8.08
N LYS A 82 2.87 3.12 7.64
CA LYS A 82 4.16 3.69 7.26
C LYS A 82 4.24 3.76 5.74
N VAL A 83 4.48 4.96 5.20
CA VAL A 83 4.65 5.19 3.77
C VAL A 83 6.12 5.48 3.47
N TYR A 84 6.71 4.67 2.60
CA TYR A 84 8.08 4.79 2.13
C TYR A 84 8.05 5.32 0.70
N GLU A 85 8.51 6.54 0.52
CA GLU A 85 8.48 7.23 -0.76
C GLU A 85 9.87 7.24 -1.38
N TYR A 86 9.96 6.78 -2.62
CA TYR A 86 11.19 6.79 -3.40
C TYR A 86 10.94 7.52 -4.71
N PHE A 87 11.92 8.29 -5.15
CA PHE A 87 11.92 8.89 -6.48
C PHE A 87 12.29 7.82 -7.50
N ASP A 88 11.49 7.66 -8.57
CA ASP A 88 11.68 6.63 -9.61
C ASP A 88 11.70 5.20 -9.04
N PHE A 89 10.64 4.82 -8.33
CA PHE A 89 10.58 3.54 -7.63
C PHE A 89 10.40 2.36 -8.59
N ASP A 90 11.50 1.68 -8.89
CA ASP A 90 11.51 0.38 -9.59
C ASP A 90 11.66 -0.79 -8.60
N ILE A 91 10.62 -1.61 -8.47
CA ILE A 91 10.61 -2.78 -7.58
C ILE A 91 11.61 -3.88 -7.99
N LYS A 92 11.90 -4.01 -9.29
CA LYS A 92 12.88 -4.99 -9.80
C LYS A 92 14.28 -4.58 -9.38
N GLU A 93 14.62 -3.30 -9.46
CA GLU A 93 15.89 -2.77 -8.95
C GLU A 93 15.97 -2.87 -7.42
N TYR A 94 14.89 -2.53 -6.73
CA TYR A 94 14.77 -2.67 -5.27
C TYR A 94 15.03 -4.10 -4.80
N LYS A 95 14.48 -5.08 -5.52
CA LYS A 95 14.75 -6.51 -5.31
C LYS A 95 16.20 -6.86 -5.60
N ASN A 96 16.71 -6.49 -6.78
CA ASN A 96 18.03 -6.90 -7.24
C ASN A 96 19.17 -6.30 -6.41
N SER A 97 18.96 -5.14 -5.80
CA SER A 97 19.91 -4.50 -4.88
C SER A 97 19.99 -5.14 -3.49
N GLY A 98 19.06 -6.05 -3.16
CA GLY A 98 18.97 -6.68 -1.84
C GLY A 98 18.11 -5.92 -0.83
N LYS A 99 17.75 -4.66 -1.10
CA LYS A 99 16.95 -3.81 -0.19
C LYS A 99 15.61 -4.46 0.21
N LEU A 100 14.94 -5.12 -0.74
CA LEU A 100 13.69 -5.84 -0.44
C LEU A 100 13.87 -6.89 0.68
N LYS A 101 15.00 -7.60 0.68
CA LYS A 101 15.32 -8.61 1.69
C LYS A 101 15.62 -7.95 3.04
N ASP A 102 16.32 -6.83 3.03
CA ASP A 102 16.69 -6.11 4.24
C ASP A 102 15.44 -5.53 4.92
N ASP A 103 14.52 -4.95 4.16
CA ASP A 103 13.23 -4.49 4.67
C ASP A 103 12.39 -5.62 5.25
N PHE A 104 12.31 -6.76 4.55
CA PHE A 104 11.57 -7.93 5.06
C PHE A 104 12.17 -8.41 6.38
N LYS A 105 13.50 -8.40 6.51
CA LYS A 105 14.15 -8.78 7.76
C LYS A 105 13.84 -7.79 8.88
N SER A 106 13.90 -6.50 8.59
CA SER A 106 13.64 -5.47 9.59
C SER A 106 12.19 -5.53 10.09
N ILE A 107 11.23 -5.75 9.19
CA ILE A 107 9.81 -5.86 9.52
C ILE A 107 9.52 -7.16 10.29
N LEU A 108 10.01 -8.30 9.83
CA LEU A 108 9.64 -9.61 10.39
C LEU A 108 10.44 -9.99 11.65
N PHE A 109 11.65 -9.48 11.79
CA PHE A 109 12.57 -9.88 12.86
C PHE A 109 13.02 -8.72 13.76
N HIS A 110 12.57 -7.49 13.50
CA HIS A 110 12.99 -6.29 14.23
C HIS A 110 14.52 -6.10 14.29
N LEU A 111 15.20 -6.46 13.18
CA LEU A 111 16.64 -6.27 12.96
C LEU A 111 16.92 -4.92 12.29
#